data_AF-A0A8T2FSX4-F1
#
_entry.id   AF-A0A8T2FSX4-F1
#
_cell.length_a   1.000
_cell.length_b   1.000
_cell.length_c   1.000
_cell.angle_alpha   90.00
_cell.angle_beta   90.00
_cell.angle_gamma   90.00
#
_symmetry.space_group_name_H-M   'P 1'
#
loop_
_entity.id
_entity.type
_entity.pdbx_description
1 polymer ?
#
loop_
_entity_poly.entity_id
_entity_poly.type
_entity_poly.pdbx_seq_one_letter_code
_entity_poly.pdbx_strand_id
1 'polypeptide(L)'
;MDLVKPEEISHPPMDQLQGLEYCIDSNPPWGEAIALGFEHYILALGTAVMIPSILVPMMGGDDGDKVRVVQTLLFLQGVNTLLQTLFGTRLPTVIGGSYAFMVPIISIIHDSSLTRIEDPQLRFLSTMRAVQGAIIVASSVQIILGFSQMWAICSRFFSPIGMVPVIALTGFGLFNRGFPVVGNCVEIGLPMLILFVIFSQYLKNFQFRQFPVVERFALIIALIIVWAYAHVLTASGAYKHRPHQTQLNCRTDMSNLISSAPWIKIPYPLQWGAPSFDAGHAFAMMAAVLVSLIESTGAFKAAARLASATPPPPHVLSRGIGWQGIGILLNGLFGTLSGSSVSVENIGLLGSTRVGSRRVIQISAGFMIFFSMLGKFGALFASIPFTIFAAVYCVLFGLVASVGLSFLQFTNMNSLRNLFIVGVSLFLGLSIPEYFRDFSMKALHGPAHTNAGWFNDFLNTIFLSSPMVALMVAVFLDNTLDYKETARDRGLPWWAKFRTFKGDSRNEEFYTLPFNLNRFFPPS
;
A
#
# COMPACT_ATOMS: atom_id res chain seq x y z
N MET A 1 25.44 -31.60 -42.51
CA MET A 1 25.47 -30.26 -41.91
C MET A 1 24.04 -30.01 -41.44
N ASP A 2 23.74 -30.51 -40.25
CA ASP A 2 22.39 -30.51 -39.71
C ASP A 2 21.97 -29.08 -39.36
N LEU A 3 20.87 -28.65 -39.97
CA LEU A 3 20.17 -27.41 -39.64
C LEU A 3 19.72 -27.48 -38.18
N VAL A 4 20.42 -26.75 -37.32
CA VAL A 4 19.98 -26.48 -35.95
C VAL A 4 18.61 -25.81 -36.04
N LYS A 5 17.55 -26.53 -35.64
CA LYS A 5 16.22 -25.94 -35.43
C LYS A 5 16.40 -24.78 -34.44
N PRO A 6 15.94 -23.56 -34.74
CA PRO A 6 15.95 -22.50 -33.73
C PRO A 6 15.15 -23.00 -32.54
N GLU A 7 15.81 -23.11 -31.38
CA GLU A 7 15.19 -23.53 -30.13
C GLU A 7 13.90 -22.72 -29.92
N GLU A 8 12.77 -23.42 -29.84
CA GLU A 8 11.49 -22.85 -29.44
C GLU A 8 11.63 -22.31 -28.01
N ILE A 9 12.03 -21.05 -27.85
CA ILE A 9 11.85 -20.32 -26.59
C ILE A 9 10.33 -20.10 -26.45
N SER A 10 9.63 -21.14 -25.99
CA SER A 10 8.17 -21.20 -25.89
C SER A 10 7.69 -20.71 -24.53
N HIS A 11 7.93 -19.42 -24.25
CA HIS A 11 7.23 -18.73 -23.17
C HIS A 11 6.18 -17.79 -23.77
N PRO A 12 5.03 -18.32 -24.24
CA PRO A 12 3.97 -17.48 -24.76
C PRO A 12 3.46 -16.55 -23.64
N PRO A 13 3.08 -15.30 -23.96
CA PRO A 13 2.48 -14.40 -23.00
C PRO A 13 1.21 -15.03 -22.39
N MET A 14 1.19 -15.19 -21.07
CA MET A 14 0.04 -15.79 -20.35
C MET A 14 -0.72 -14.78 -19.51
N ASP A 15 -2.05 -14.84 -19.58
CA ASP A 15 -2.98 -14.02 -18.79
C ASP A 15 -2.93 -14.33 -17.29
N GLN A 16 -2.54 -15.56 -16.91
CA GLN A 16 -2.39 -16.00 -15.51
C GLN A 16 -0.92 -16.39 -15.23
N LEU A 17 -0.50 -16.25 -13.97
CA LEU A 17 0.83 -16.68 -13.54
C LEU A 17 0.82 -18.18 -13.20
N GLN A 18 1.92 -18.87 -13.49
CA GLN A 18 2.07 -20.28 -13.12
C GLN A 18 2.39 -20.42 -11.64
N GLY A 19 1.96 -21.54 -11.03
CA GLY A 19 2.28 -21.90 -9.65
C GLY A 19 1.35 -21.34 -8.58
N LEU A 20 0.30 -20.58 -8.93
CA LEU A 20 -0.74 -20.17 -7.98
C LEU A 20 -1.56 -21.38 -7.49
N GLU A 21 -1.69 -21.54 -6.18
CA GLU A 21 -2.41 -22.67 -5.58
C GLU A 21 -3.89 -22.34 -5.38
N TYR A 22 -4.18 -21.11 -4.95
CA TYR A 22 -5.54 -20.62 -4.75
C TYR A 22 -5.78 -19.33 -5.53
N CYS A 23 -6.66 -19.39 -6.53
CA CYS A 23 -7.17 -18.21 -7.24
C CYS A 23 -8.18 -17.42 -6.38
N ILE A 24 -8.65 -16.29 -6.89
CA ILE A 24 -9.54 -15.35 -6.18
C ILE A 24 -10.80 -15.96 -5.54
N ASP A 25 -11.48 -16.87 -6.24
CA ASP A 25 -12.71 -17.52 -5.75
C ASP A 25 -12.45 -18.94 -5.18
N SER A 26 -11.23 -19.45 -5.32
CA SER A 26 -10.79 -20.69 -4.66
C SER A 26 -10.33 -20.38 -3.24
N ASN A 27 -10.81 -21.14 -2.27
CA ASN A 27 -10.55 -20.86 -0.86
C ASN A 27 -9.81 -22.02 -0.19
N PRO A 28 -8.75 -21.73 0.59
CA PRO A 28 -8.12 -22.75 1.43
C PRO A 28 -9.07 -23.26 2.51
N PRO A 29 -8.77 -24.42 3.13
CA PRO A 29 -9.49 -24.91 4.30
C PRO A 29 -9.55 -23.84 5.41
N TRP A 30 -10.61 -23.85 6.22
CA TRP A 30 -10.85 -22.79 7.20
C TRP A 30 -9.68 -22.53 8.15
N GLY A 31 -9.02 -23.57 8.67
CA GLY A 31 -7.86 -23.39 9.55
C GLY A 31 -6.70 -22.67 8.88
N GLU A 32 -6.42 -23.00 7.62
CA GLU A 32 -5.40 -22.35 6.82
C GLU A 32 -5.80 -20.92 6.44
N ALA A 33 -7.06 -20.71 6.05
CA ALA A 33 -7.59 -19.40 5.72
C ALA A 33 -7.50 -18.41 6.92
N ILE A 34 -7.73 -18.91 8.13
CA ILE A 34 -7.61 -18.14 9.37
C ILE A 34 -6.15 -17.77 9.63
N ALA A 35 -5.23 -18.73 9.52
CA ALA A 35 -3.81 -18.47 9.73
C ALA A 35 -3.23 -17.49 8.70
N LEU A 36 -3.58 -17.63 7.42
CA LEU A 36 -3.18 -16.69 6.36
C LEU A 36 -3.82 -15.31 6.55
N GLY A 37 -5.08 -15.26 6.99
CA GLY A 37 -5.75 -14.00 7.31
C GLY A 37 -5.05 -13.25 8.44
N PHE A 38 -4.56 -13.99 9.44
CA PHE A 38 -3.75 -13.45 10.53
C PHE A 38 -2.38 -12.93 10.05
N GLU A 39 -1.75 -13.62 9.09
CA GLU A 39 -0.51 -13.17 8.46
C GLU A 39 -0.65 -11.81 7.76
N HIS A 40 -1.71 -11.66 6.95
CA HIS A 40 -2.03 -10.39 6.30
C HIS A 40 -2.33 -9.28 7.32
N TYR A 41 -2.91 -9.62 8.47
CA TYR A 41 -3.19 -8.66 9.54
C TYR A 41 -1.89 -8.16 10.18
N ILE A 42 -1.00 -9.09 10.55
CA ILE A 42 0.31 -8.75 11.13
C ILE A 42 1.09 -7.85 10.19
N LEU A 43 1.12 -8.17 8.89
CA LEU A 43 1.86 -7.37 7.92
C LEU A 43 1.31 -5.94 7.78
N ALA A 44 -0.02 -5.80 7.76
CA ALA A 44 -0.70 -4.50 7.70
C ALA A 44 -0.51 -3.66 8.98
N LEU A 45 -0.28 -4.31 10.12
CA LEU A 45 0.00 -3.63 11.39
C LEU A 45 1.27 -2.77 11.31
N GLY A 46 2.28 -3.19 10.55
CA GLY A 46 3.53 -2.45 10.39
C GLY A 46 3.29 -0.99 9.98
N THR A 47 2.58 -0.76 8.86
CA THR A 47 2.26 0.59 8.39
C THR A 47 1.28 1.32 9.30
N ALA A 48 0.33 0.61 9.91
CA ALA A 48 -0.63 1.16 10.87
C ALA A 48 0.04 1.72 12.14
N VAL A 49 1.17 1.17 12.55
CA VAL A 49 1.93 1.63 13.74
C VAL A 49 3.00 2.65 13.35
N MET A 50 3.65 2.50 12.19
CA MET A 50 4.71 3.40 11.75
C MET A 50 4.21 4.83 11.52
N ILE A 51 3.06 5.03 10.87
CA ILE A 51 2.54 6.38 10.57
C ILE A 51 2.28 7.18 11.86
N PRO A 52 1.50 6.69 12.84
CA PRO A 52 1.26 7.42 14.08
C PRO A 52 2.52 7.58 14.93
N SER A 53 3.44 6.61 14.91
CA SER A 53 4.68 6.69 15.69
C SER A 53 5.60 7.84 15.24
N ILE A 54 5.51 8.24 13.98
CA ILE A 54 6.24 9.40 13.44
C ILE A 54 5.48 10.69 13.72
N LEU A 55 4.17 10.73 13.44
CA LEU A 55 3.41 11.97 13.39
C LEU A 55 2.88 12.44 14.76
N VAL A 56 2.41 11.54 15.62
CA VAL A 56 1.78 11.91 16.91
C VAL A 56 2.74 12.68 17.82
N PRO A 57 4.03 12.28 17.97
CA PRO A 57 4.97 13.06 18.77
C PRO A 57 5.21 14.47 18.22
N MET A 58 5.24 14.63 16.89
CA MET A 58 5.41 15.95 16.25
C MET A 58 4.26 16.90 16.55
N MET A 59 3.06 16.35 16.77
CA MET A 59 1.85 17.10 17.12
C MET A 59 1.80 17.48 18.61
N GLY A 60 2.66 16.90 19.45
CA GLY A 60 2.62 17.06 20.92
C GLY A 60 1.81 16.00 21.67
N GLY A 61 1.36 14.94 20.98
CA GLY A 61 0.61 13.85 21.59
C GLY A 61 1.51 12.87 22.35
N ASP A 62 0.93 12.21 23.36
CA ASP A 62 1.63 11.25 24.21
C ASP A 62 1.54 9.80 23.68
N ASP A 63 2.09 8.84 24.42
CA ASP A 63 2.01 7.42 24.08
C ASP A 63 0.58 6.87 24.13
N GLY A 64 -0.29 7.42 24.98
CA GLY A 64 -1.71 7.07 25.04
C GLY A 64 -2.42 7.51 23.77
N ASP A 65 -2.19 8.75 23.32
CA ASP A 65 -2.74 9.28 22.07
C ASP A 65 -2.23 8.51 20.86
N LYS A 66 -0.95 8.14 20.86
CA LYS A 66 -0.37 7.27 19.83
C LYS A 66 -1.10 5.93 19.74
N VAL A 67 -1.31 5.24 20.87
CA VAL A 67 -2.09 4.00 20.89
C VAL A 67 -3.51 4.24 20.36
N ARG A 68 -4.17 5.32 20.78
CA ARG A 68 -5.54 5.64 20.33
C ARG A 68 -5.62 5.85 18.82
N VAL A 69 -4.64 6.53 18.22
CA VAL A 69 -4.56 6.72 16.77
C VAL A 69 -4.28 5.39 16.06
N VAL A 70 -3.34 4.58 16.55
CA VAL A 70 -3.04 3.23 16.00
C VAL A 70 -4.29 2.35 15.98
N GLN A 71 -5.03 2.29 17.09
CA GLN A 71 -6.28 1.52 17.17
C GLN A 71 -7.32 2.00 16.17
N THR A 72 -7.48 3.33 16.06
CA THR A 72 -8.47 3.92 15.15
C THR A 72 -8.11 3.64 13.70
N LEU A 73 -6.84 3.81 13.33
CA LEU A 73 -6.34 3.52 12.00
C LEU A 73 -6.54 2.04 11.65
N LEU A 74 -6.16 1.11 12.54
CA LEU A 74 -6.33 -0.32 12.31
C LEU A 74 -7.81 -0.72 12.18
N PHE A 75 -8.69 -0.15 13.00
CA PHE A 75 -10.14 -0.41 12.91
C PHE A 75 -10.69 -0.01 11.53
N LEU A 76 -10.34 1.20 11.07
CA LEU A 76 -10.77 1.71 9.75
C LEU A 76 -10.10 0.98 8.59
N GLN A 77 -8.85 0.52 8.72
CA GLN A 77 -8.23 -0.37 7.74
C GLN A 77 -9.03 -1.65 7.53
N GLY A 78 -9.51 -2.27 8.62
CA GLY A 78 -10.38 -3.43 8.55
C GLY A 78 -11.72 -3.12 7.86
N VAL A 79 -12.39 -2.03 8.26
CA VAL A 79 -13.65 -1.59 7.62
C VAL A 79 -13.45 -1.32 6.13
N ASN A 80 -12.42 -0.54 5.77
CA ASN A 80 -12.13 -0.18 4.38
C ASN A 80 -11.73 -1.40 3.54
N THR A 81 -11.03 -2.37 4.13
CA THR A 81 -10.71 -3.65 3.47
C THR A 81 -11.97 -4.46 3.18
N LEU A 82 -12.94 -4.52 4.10
CA LEU A 82 -14.23 -5.16 3.85
C LEU A 82 -15.02 -4.43 2.75
N LEU A 83 -15.09 -3.11 2.80
CA LEU A 83 -15.75 -2.31 1.77
C LEU A 83 -15.13 -2.56 0.39
N GLN A 84 -13.80 -2.62 0.30
CA GLN A 84 -13.11 -2.84 -0.97
C GLN A 84 -13.30 -4.26 -1.53
N THR A 85 -13.23 -5.27 -0.66
CA THR A 85 -13.37 -6.69 -1.05
C THR A 85 -14.82 -7.07 -1.36
N LEU A 86 -15.81 -6.35 -0.81
CA LEU A 86 -17.23 -6.59 -1.05
C LEU A 86 -17.80 -5.73 -2.18
N PHE A 87 -17.63 -4.41 -2.11
CA PHE A 87 -18.30 -3.45 -2.98
C PHE A 87 -17.36 -2.69 -3.93
N GLY A 88 -16.08 -2.54 -3.55
CA GLY A 88 -15.04 -1.91 -4.36
C GLY A 88 -14.61 -2.76 -5.54
N THR A 89 -13.31 -3.00 -5.71
CA THR A 89 -12.82 -3.85 -6.81
C THR A 89 -13.16 -5.33 -6.64
N ARG A 90 -13.50 -5.79 -5.43
CA ARG A 90 -13.58 -7.23 -5.08
C ARG A 90 -12.29 -8.02 -5.26
N LEU A 91 -11.17 -7.35 -5.49
CA LEU A 91 -9.87 -8.00 -5.48
C LEU A 91 -9.45 -8.33 -4.03
N PRO A 92 -8.56 -9.32 -3.83
CA PRO A 92 -8.00 -9.67 -2.52
C PRO A 92 -6.99 -8.58 -2.08
N THR A 93 -7.45 -7.36 -1.84
CA THR A 93 -6.60 -6.22 -1.48
C THR A 93 -6.91 -5.73 -0.08
N VAL A 94 -5.87 -5.63 0.75
CA VAL A 94 -5.95 -4.91 2.03
C VAL A 94 -5.85 -3.41 1.79
N ILE A 95 -6.69 -2.64 2.46
CA ILE A 95 -6.63 -1.18 2.47
C ILE A 95 -5.92 -0.73 3.75
N GLY A 96 -4.78 -0.08 3.59
CA GLY A 96 -3.90 0.40 4.65
C GLY A 96 -3.90 1.92 4.79
N GLY A 97 -3.14 2.43 5.76
CA GLY A 97 -2.82 3.85 5.87
C GLY A 97 -1.82 4.25 4.77
N SER A 98 -1.99 5.41 4.17
CA SER A 98 -1.15 5.85 3.05
C SER A 98 -0.08 6.85 3.48
N TYR A 99 1.14 6.61 3.01
CA TYR A 99 2.25 7.56 3.20
C TYR A 99 2.17 8.79 2.30
N ALA A 100 1.32 8.76 1.26
CA ALA A 100 1.07 9.94 0.42
C ALA A 100 0.58 11.14 1.25
N PHE A 101 -0.03 10.88 2.40
CA PHE A 101 -0.58 11.88 3.31
C PHE A 101 0.48 12.48 4.24
N MET A 102 1.69 11.92 4.33
CA MET A 102 2.71 12.40 5.29
C MET A 102 3.12 13.85 5.03
N VAL A 103 3.38 14.22 3.76
CA VAL A 103 3.80 15.58 3.40
C VAL A 103 2.75 16.63 3.79
N PRO A 104 1.47 16.52 3.36
CA PRO A 104 0.49 17.52 3.73
C PRO A 104 0.19 17.51 5.24
N ILE A 105 0.23 16.35 5.92
CA ILE A 105 0.06 16.33 7.38
C ILE A 105 1.23 17.06 8.08
N ILE A 106 2.47 16.83 7.66
CA ILE A 106 3.64 17.54 8.22
C ILE A 106 3.53 19.04 7.97
N SER A 107 3.03 19.47 6.82
CA SER A 107 2.75 20.88 6.56
C SER A 107 1.70 21.45 7.53
N ILE A 108 0.59 20.74 7.74
CA ILE A 108 -0.45 21.13 8.71
C ILE A 108 0.15 21.21 10.13
N ILE A 109 0.99 20.26 10.53
CA ILE A 109 1.66 20.26 11.84
C ILE A 109 2.50 21.53 12.04
N HIS A 110 3.17 22.01 10.98
CA HIS A 110 4.04 23.19 11.03
C HIS A 110 3.32 24.50 10.70
N ASP A 111 1.99 24.50 10.55
CA ASP A 111 1.27 25.76 10.39
C ASP A 111 1.50 26.67 11.62
N SER A 112 1.79 27.93 11.34
CA SER A 112 1.91 29.01 12.32
C SER A 112 0.72 29.10 13.28
N SER A 113 -0.50 28.77 12.83
CA SER A 113 -1.70 28.81 13.67
C SER A 113 -1.67 27.75 14.78
N LEU A 114 -1.11 26.58 14.48
CA LEU A 114 -1.04 25.41 15.37
C LEU A 114 0.24 25.39 16.20
N THR A 115 1.36 25.79 15.61
CA THR A 115 2.68 25.83 16.28
C THR A 115 2.76 26.88 17.39
N ARG A 116 1.94 27.94 17.34
CA ARG A 116 1.82 28.95 18.42
C ARG A 116 1.14 28.42 19.68
N ILE A 117 0.50 27.25 19.64
CA ILE A 117 -0.16 26.67 20.80
C ILE A 117 0.93 26.07 21.72
N GLU A 118 1.13 26.68 22.88
CA GLU A 118 2.15 26.24 23.86
C GLU A 118 1.78 24.92 24.54
N ASP A 119 0.49 24.68 24.82
CA ASP A 119 0.02 23.44 25.44
C ASP A 119 0.11 22.26 24.45
N PRO A 120 0.96 21.25 24.70
CA PRO A 120 1.17 20.12 23.78
C PRO A 120 -0.10 19.32 23.50
N GLN A 121 -0.97 19.15 24.51
CA GLN A 121 -2.19 18.35 24.38
C GLN A 121 -3.25 19.10 23.58
N LEU A 122 -3.42 20.39 23.82
CA LEU A 122 -4.29 21.24 23.01
C LEU A 122 -3.79 21.34 21.56
N ARG A 123 -2.48 21.42 21.36
CA ARG A 123 -1.87 21.41 20.03
C ARG A 123 -2.18 20.11 19.29
N PHE A 124 -1.96 18.96 19.93
CA PHE A 124 -2.28 17.66 19.37
C PHE A 124 -3.75 17.57 18.94
N LEU A 125 -4.67 17.95 19.81
CA LEU A 125 -6.11 17.89 19.54
C LEU A 125 -6.52 18.83 18.40
N SER A 126 -5.96 20.04 18.37
CA SER A 126 -6.24 21.05 17.33
C SER A 126 -5.70 20.60 15.98
N THR A 127 -4.48 20.06 15.93
CA THR A 127 -3.89 19.51 14.71
C THR A 127 -4.65 18.28 14.22
N MET A 128 -5.09 17.39 15.12
CA MET A 128 -5.96 16.26 14.74
C MET A 128 -7.25 16.74 14.06
N ARG A 129 -7.92 17.75 14.62
CA ARG A 129 -9.14 18.34 14.03
C ARG A 129 -8.90 18.97 12.66
N ALA A 130 -7.76 19.63 12.46
CA ALA A 130 -7.36 20.20 11.19
C ALA A 130 -7.13 19.12 10.13
N VAL A 131 -6.41 18.07 10.49
CA VAL A 131 -6.19 16.91 9.61
C VAL A 131 -7.50 16.22 9.29
N GLN A 132 -8.41 16.04 10.26
CA GLN A 132 -9.74 15.47 10.03
C GLN A 132 -10.54 16.27 8.99
N GLY A 133 -10.65 17.60 9.17
CA GLY A 133 -11.39 18.45 8.24
C GLY A 133 -10.79 18.44 6.84
N ALA A 134 -9.46 18.50 6.73
CA ALA A 134 -8.75 18.41 5.47
C ALA A 134 -8.98 17.07 4.74
N ILE A 135 -8.91 15.94 5.46
CA ILE A 135 -9.16 14.61 4.89
C ILE A 135 -10.62 14.46 4.46
N ILE A 136 -11.59 14.94 5.25
CA ILE A 136 -13.01 14.91 4.90
C ILE A 136 -13.24 15.64 3.58
N VAL A 137 -12.74 16.86 3.44
CA VAL A 137 -12.90 17.64 2.20
C VAL A 137 -12.18 16.98 1.03
N ALA A 138 -10.93 16.56 1.22
CA ALA A 138 -10.15 15.94 0.14
C ALA A 138 -10.75 14.60 -0.33
N SER A 139 -11.39 13.83 0.56
CA SER A 139 -12.05 12.56 0.21
C SER A 139 -13.12 12.72 -0.87
N SER A 140 -13.80 13.87 -0.92
CA SER A 140 -14.82 14.17 -1.91
C SER A 140 -14.29 14.06 -3.34
N VAL A 141 -13.01 14.38 -3.58
CA VAL A 141 -12.37 14.27 -4.90
C VAL A 141 -12.38 12.82 -5.39
N GLN A 142 -11.94 11.87 -4.56
CA GLN A 142 -11.94 10.45 -4.93
C GLN A 142 -13.35 9.87 -5.06
N ILE A 143 -14.28 10.28 -4.19
CA ILE A 143 -15.70 9.87 -4.27
C ILE A 143 -16.29 10.32 -5.60
N ILE A 144 -16.11 11.60 -5.95
CA ILE A 144 -16.61 12.18 -7.20
C ILE A 144 -15.94 11.49 -8.38
N LEU A 145 -14.60 11.45 -8.45
CA LEU A 145 -13.87 10.87 -9.57
C LEU A 145 -14.19 9.37 -9.78
N GLY A 146 -14.39 8.63 -8.69
CA GLY A 146 -14.69 7.22 -8.70
C GLY A 146 -16.13 6.90 -9.14
N PHE A 147 -17.14 7.46 -8.46
CA PHE A 147 -18.54 7.14 -8.74
C PHE A 147 -19.09 7.83 -10.00
N SER A 148 -18.56 8.99 -10.39
CA SER A 148 -18.91 9.63 -11.67
C SER A 148 -18.32 8.94 -12.91
N GLN A 149 -17.49 7.91 -12.71
CA GLN A 149 -16.75 7.21 -13.79
C GLN A 149 -15.74 8.10 -14.53
N MET A 150 -15.41 9.28 -14.02
CA MET A 150 -14.34 10.11 -14.58
C MET A 150 -13.01 9.37 -14.58
N TRP A 151 -12.71 8.62 -13.52
CA TRP A 151 -11.49 7.80 -13.48
C TRP A 151 -11.51 6.67 -14.53
N ALA A 152 -12.67 6.08 -14.81
CA ALA A 152 -12.81 5.11 -15.90
C ALA A 152 -12.45 5.74 -17.24
N ILE A 153 -12.88 6.98 -17.51
CA ILE A 153 -12.52 7.73 -18.73
C ILE A 153 -11.02 7.98 -18.79
N CYS A 154 -10.41 8.49 -17.72
CA CYS A 154 -8.95 8.69 -17.65
C CYS A 154 -8.18 7.38 -17.89
N SER A 155 -8.64 6.27 -17.33
CA SER A 155 -8.00 4.98 -17.50
C SER A 155 -8.02 4.44 -18.94
N ARG A 156 -8.83 5.03 -19.84
CA ARG A 156 -8.80 4.70 -21.27
C ARG A 156 -7.49 5.16 -21.92
N PHE A 157 -6.81 6.18 -21.41
CA PHE A 157 -5.51 6.60 -21.95
C PHE A 157 -4.37 5.65 -21.56
N PHE A 158 -4.65 4.64 -20.72
CA PHE A 158 -3.66 3.68 -20.29
C PHE A 158 -3.51 2.54 -21.30
N SER A 159 -2.25 2.21 -21.58
CA SER A 159 -1.83 1.03 -22.33
C SER A 159 -1.07 0.08 -21.39
N PRO A 160 -0.84 -1.19 -21.80
CA PRO A 160 0.07 -2.07 -21.08
C PRO A 160 1.47 -1.46 -20.87
N ILE A 161 2.07 -0.88 -21.92
CA ILE A 161 3.42 -0.29 -21.83
C ILE A 161 3.47 0.90 -20.87
N GLY A 162 2.43 1.75 -20.87
CA GLY A 162 2.34 2.91 -19.98
C GLY A 162 2.12 2.53 -18.52
N MET A 163 1.45 1.41 -18.25
CA MET A 163 1.20 0.94 -16.89
C MET A 163 2.38 0.16 -16.29
N VAL A 164 3.32 -0.35 -17.10
CA VAL A 164 4.49 -1.08 -16.59
C VAL A 164 5.28 -0.25 -15.57
N PRO A 165 5.74 0.99 -15.88
CA PRO A 165 6.47 1.81 -14.91
C PRO A 165 5.63 2.15 -13.68
N VAL A 166 4.33 2.39 -13.84
CA VAL A 166 3.44 2.76 -12.73
C VAL A 166 3.32 1.63 -11.72
N ILE A 167 3.06 0.40 -12.19
CA ILE A 167 2.95 -0.77 -11.33
C ILE A 167 4.31 -1.10 -10.73
N ALA A 168 5.38 -1.06 -11.54
CA ALA A 168 6.74 -1.33 -11.07
C ALA A 168 7.15 -0.38 -9.94
N LEU A 169 6.90 0.91 -10.11
CA LEU A 169 7.22 1.95 -9.13
C LEU A 169 6.23 2.03 -7.97
N THR A 170 5.07 1.37 -8.05
CA THR A 170 4.22 1.15 -6.87
C THR A 170 4.94 0.24 -5.87
N GLY A 171 5.74 -0.72 -6.33
CA GLY A 171 6.66 -1.50 -5.50
C GLY A 171 7.98 -0.76 -5.24
N PHE A 172 8.79 -0.55 -6.28
CA PHE A 172 10.13 0.01 -6.13
C PHE A 172 10.14 1.43 -5.54
N GLY A 173 9.12 2.26 -5.76
CA GLY A 173 9.05 3.60 -5.19
C GLY A 173 9.01 3.65 -3.66
N LEU A 174 8.75 2.51 -3.01
CA LEU A 174 8.72 2.39 -1.56
C LEU A 174 10.04 1.86 -0.97
N PHE A 175 11.13 1.83 -1.76
CA PHE A 175 12.42 1.27 -1.33
C PHE A 175 12.97 1.87 -0.03
N ASN A 176 12.66 3.15 0.24
CA ASN A 176 13.06 3.82 1.49
C ASN A 176 12.48 3.20 2.75
N ARG A 177 11.39 2.44 2.63
CA ARG A 177 10.78 1.71 3.76
C ARG A 177 11.31 0.29 3.91
N GLY A 178 12.13 -0.17 2.96
CA GLY A 178 12.81 -1.45 3.03
C GLY A 178 14.17 -1.30 3.71
N PHE A 179 15.25 -1.45 2.93
CA PHE A 179 16.60 -1.60 3.47
C PHE A 179 17.10 -0.41 4.31
N PRO A 180 16.78 0.87 4.01
CA PRO A 180 17.18 1.98 4.88
C PRO A 180 16.63 1.85 6.31
N VAL A 181 15.41 1.33 6.49
CA VAL A 181 14.84 1.06 7.82
C VAL A 181 15.48 -0.18 8.45
N VAL A 182 15.85 -1.20 7.66
CA VAL A 182 16.66 -2.33 8.14
C VAL A 182 18.02 -1.85 8.67
N GLY A 183 18.64 -0.87 8.00
CA GLY A 183 19.91 -0.26 8.39
C GLY A 183 19.90 0.39 9.78
N ASN A 184 18.72 0.78 10.28
CA ASN A 184 18.58 1.32 11.63
C ASN A 184 18.77 0.27 12.74
N CYS A 185 18.59 -1.01 12.43
CA CYS A 185 18.86 -2.13 13.33
C CYS A 185 19.19 -3.40 12.52
N VAL A 186 20.42 -3.44 12.05
CA VAL A 186 20.93 -4.50 11.14
C VAL A 186 20.89 -5.87 11.83
N GLU A 187 21.11 -5.91 13.15
CA GLU A 187 21.19 -7.13 13.95
C GLU A 187 19.87 -7.90 14.01
N ILE A 188 18.73 -7.23 13.87
CA ILE A 188 17.39 -7.84 13.84
C ILE A 188 16.88 -7.93 12.41
N GLY A 189 17.06 -6.88 11.62
CA GLY A 189 16.52 -6.80 10.27
C GLY A 189 17.19 -7.77 9.28
N LEU A 190 18.51 -7.97 9.34
CA LEU A 190 19.18 -8.93 8.44
C LEU A 190 18.77 -10.39 8.71
N PRO A 191 18.73 -10.88 9.97
CA PRO A 191 18.18 -12.21 10.25
C PRO A 191 16.76 -12.38 9.75
N MET A 192 15.89 -11.37 9.90
CA MET A 192 14.53 -11.43 9.34
C MET A 192 14.51 -11.56 7.83
N LEU A 193 15.29 -10.74 7.12
CA LEU A 193 15.39 -10.78 5.67
C LEU A 193 15.85 -12.17 5.19
N ILE A 194 16.93 -12.67 5.78
CA ILE A 194 17.55 -13.96 5.42
C ILE A 194 16.58 -15.11 5.72
N LEU A 195 16.03 -15.17 6.93
CA LEU A 195 15.10 -16.24 7.32
C LEU A 195 13.82 -16.22 6.48
N PHE A 196 13.27 -15.04 6.19
CA PHE A 196 12.09 -14.93 5.33
C PHE A 196 12.37 -15.44 3.91
N VAL A 197 13.52 -15.12 3.31
CA VAL A 197 13.93 -15.65 2.00
C VAL A 197 14.17 -17.17 2.05
N ILE A 198 14.83 -17.67 3.10
CA ILE A 198 15.09 -19.10 3.27
C ILE A 198 13.78 -19.88 3.39
N PHE A 199 12.85 -19.44 4.26
CA PHE A 199 11.56 -20.12 4.45
C PHE A 199 10.66 -20.00 3.21
N SER A 200 10.60 -18.84 2.56
CA SER A 200 9.72 -18.63 1.40
C SER A 200 10.24 -19.30 0.12
N GLN A 201 11.55 -19.30 -0.16
CA GLN A 201 12.09 -19.75 -1.45
C GLN A 201 12.85 -21.08 -1.39
N TYR A 202 13.71 -21.27 -0.39
CA TYR A 202 14.65 -22.39 -0.35
C TYR A 202 14.07 -23.63 0.34
N LEU A 203 13.21 -23.43 1.33
CA LEU A 203 12.55 -24.52 2.05
C LEU A 203 11.17 -24.89 1.47
N LYS A 204 10.84 -24.42 0.27
CA LYS A 204 9.58 -24.77 -0.45
C LYS A 204 9.38 -26.28 -0.63
N ASN A 205 10.48 -27.02 -0.79
CA ASN A 205 10.46 -28.47 -1.00
C ASN A 205 10.39 -29.25 0.33
N PHE A 206 10.57 -28.59 1.47
CA PHE A 206 10.49 -29.23 2.78
C PHE A 206 9.02 -29.35 3.19
N GLN A 207 8.36 -30.38 2.67
CA GLN A 207 6.96 -30.67 2.94
C GLN A 207 6.84 -31.43 4.26
N PHE A 208 6.27 -30.79 5.30
CA PHE A 208 5.85 -31.52 6.48
C PHE A 208 4.50 -32.18 6.17
N ARG A 209 4.51 -33.52 6.01
CA ARG A 209 3.28 -34.33 5.90
C ARG A 209 2.36 -33.89 4.72
N GLN A 210 2.97 -33.64 3.55
CA GLN A 210 2.32 -33.27 2.27
C GLN A 210 1.73 -31.85 2.16
N PHE A 211 1.84 -31.01 3.19
CA PHE A 211 1.43 -29.59 3.11
C PHE A 211 2.66 -28.68 2.99
N PRO A 212 2.67 -27.68 2.08
CA PRO A 212 3.74 -26.69 1.97
C PRO A 212 3.61 -25.62 3.07
N VAL A 213 3.62 -26.04 4.34
CA VAL A 213 3.44 -25.17 5.52
C VAL A 213 4.53 -24.10 5.60
N VAL A 214 5.77 -24.45 5.24
CA VAL A 214 6.92 -23.55 5.38
C VAL A 214 6.88 -22.39 4.37
N GLU A 215 6.40 -22.64 3.15
CA GLU A 215 6.26 -21.61 2.10
C GLU A 215 5.11 -20.65 2.42
N ARG A 216 3.94 -21.19 2.80
CA ARG A 216 2.72 -20.42 3.03
C ARG A 216 2.76 -19.56 4.30
N PHE A 217 3.46 -20.02 5.34
CA PHE A 217 3.55 -19.35 6.63
C PHE A 217 4.95 -18.81 6.94
N ALA A 218 5.77 -18.61 5.90
CA ALA A 218 7.16 -18.15 6.02
C ALA A 218 7.28 -16.87 6.85
N LEU A 219 6.33 -15.92 6.70
CA LEU A 219 6.34 -14.68 7.46
C LEU A 219 6.13 -14.93 8.95
N ILE A 220 5.11 -15.70 9.33
CA ILE A 220 4.78 -15.96 10.74
C ILE A 220 5.95 -16.71 11.41
N ILE A 221 6.49 -17.73 10.74
CA ILE A 221 7.60 -18.53 11.27
C ILE A 221 8.85 -17.64 11.47
N ALA A 222 9.24 -16.87 10.45
CA ALA A 222 10.36 -15.95 10.54
C ALA A 222 10.15 -14.90 11.64
N LEU A 223 8.95 -14.32 11.71
CA LEU A 223 8.59 -13.32 12.70
C LEU A 223 8.70 -13.86 14.11
N ILE A 224 8.15 -15.05 14.41
CA ILE A 224 8.23 -15.64 15.76
C ILE A 224 9.67 -15.87 16.17
N ILE A 225 10.49 -16.45 15.28
CA ILE A 225 11.92 -16.73 15.55
C ILE A 225 12.68 -15.44 15.81
N VAL A 226 12.54 -14.45 14.93
CA VAL A 226 13.31 -13.20 15.03
C VAL A 226 12.81 -12.31 16.17
N TRP A 227 11.51 -12.30 16.43
CA TRP A 227 10.96 -11.55 17.56
C TRP A 227 11.39 -12.15 18.90
N ALA A 228 11.43 -13.48 19.03
CA ALA A 228 12.02 -14.15 20.19
C ALA A 228 13.51 -13.84 20.32
N TYR A 229 14.26 -13.88 19.22
CA TYR A 229 15.67 -13.49 19.19
C TYR A 229 15.90 -12.03 19.62
N ALA A 230 15.10 -11.09 19.12
CA ALA A 230 15.14 -9.68 19.51
C ALA A 230 14.85 -9.48 21.00
N HIS A 231 13.91 -10.26 21.56
CA HIS A 231 13.64 -10.24 22.99
C HIS A 231 14.83 -10.75 23.81
N VAL A 232 15.48 -11.84 23.40
CA VAL A 232 16.69 -12.37 24.05
C VAL A 232 17.85 -11.37 24.00
N LEU A 233 18.05 -10.67 22.87
CA LEU A 233 19.05 -9.60 22.77
C LEU A 233 18.75 -8.42 23.69
N THR A 234 17.48 -8.05 23.81
CA THR A 234 17.03 -6.98 24.71
C THR A 234 17.25 -7.38 26.17
N ALA A 235 16.83 -8.59 26.55
CA ALA A 235 16.96 -9.11 27.92
C ALA A 235 18.41 -9.35 28.35
N SER A 236 19.27 -9.83 27.45
CA SER A 236 20.70 -10.02 27.72
C SER A 236 21.48 -8.71 27.90
N GLY A 237 20.85 -7.56 27.64
CA GLY A 237 21.44 -6.24 27.82
C GLY A 237 22.35 -5.78 26.68
N ALA A 238 22.28 -6.44 25.51
CA ALA A 238 23.10 -6.11 24.33
C ALA A 238 22.98 -4.64 23.89
N TYR A 239 21.84 -4.01 24.17
CA TYR A 239 21.55 -2.61 23.80
C TYR A 239 21.74 -1.59 24.93
N LYS A 240 22.08 -1.98 26.17
CA LYS A 240 22.15 -1.05 27.33
C LYS A 240 23.17 0.07 27.16
N HIS A 241 24.27 -0.18 26.46
CA HIS A 241 25.37 0.79 26.24
C HIS A 241 25.46 1.26 24.78
N ARG A 242 24.39 1.09 24.00
CA ARG A 242 24.34 1.54 22.59
C ARG A 242 23.74 2.95 22.48
N PRO A 243 23.97 3.66 21.36
CA PRO A 243 23.36 4.97 21.13
C PRO A 243 21.84 4.93 21.26
N HIS A 244 21.23 6.03 21.73
CA HIS A 244 19.78 6.13 21.94
C HIS A 244 18.98 5.75 20.68
N GLN A 245 19.47 6.12 19.49
CA GLN A 245 18.84 5.76 18.22
C GLN A 245 18.76 4.24 18.00
N THR A 246 19.85 3.53 18.30
CA THR A 246 19.89 2.05 18.24
C THR A 246 18.97 1.45 19.30
N GLN A 247 18.91 2.04 20.49
CA GLN A 247 18.01 1.57 21.55
C GLN A 247 16.54 1.69 21.15
N LEU A 248 16.13 2.81 20.54
CA LEU A 248 14.76 3.00 20.07
C LEU A 248 14.36 2.02 18.97
N ASN A 249 15.27 1.72 18.05
CA ASN A 249 14.96 0.92 16.86
C ASN A 249 15.12 -0.59 17.08
N CYS A 250 16.01 -1.01 17.98
CA CYS A 250 16.34 -2.41 18.20
C CYS A 250 15.67 -3.04 19.43
N ARG A 251 15.31 -2.26 20.45
CA ARG A 251 14.78 -2.82 21.69
C ARG A 251 13.30 -3.12 21.60
N THR A 252 12.88 -4.21 22.24
CA THR A 252 11.47 -4.61 22.31
C THR A 252 10.73 -4.04 23.53
N ASP A 253 11.44 -3.41 24.48
CA ASP A 253 10.89 -2.98 25.79
C ASP A 253 10.67 -1.46 25.92
N MET A 254 11.03 -0.67 24.90
CA MET A 254 10.97 0.80 24.95
C MET A 254 9.59 1.38 24.63
N SER A 255 8.66 0.58 24.10
CA SER A 255 7.33 1.05 23.78
C SER A 255 6.40 0.92 25.00
N ASN A 256 6.08 2.01 25.68
CA ASN A 256 5.02 2.05 26.71
C ASN A 256 3.61 1.85 26.12
N LEU A 257 3.49 1.36 24.89
CA LEU A 257 2.22 1.09 24.21
C LEU A 257 1.37 0.09 25.00
N ILE A 258 1.98 -0.96 25.55
CA ILE A 258 1.24 -2.02 26.27
C ILE A 258 0.71 -1.48 27.61
N SER A 259 1.49 -0.69 28.35
CA SER A 259 1.05 -0.10 29.63
C SER A 259 -0.04 0.95 29.39
N SER A 260 0.12 1.80 28.38
CA SER A 260 -0.80 2.90 28.06
C SER A 260 -2.10 2.45 27.36
N ALA A 261 -2.13 1.27 26.75
CA ALA A 261 -3.32 0.81 26.03
C ALA A 261 -4.47 0.41 26.97
N PRO A 262 -5.72 0.84 26.71
CA PRO A 262 -6.89 0.31 27.41
C PRO A 262 -7.15 -1.16 27.00
N TRP A 263 -7.82 -1.91 27.87
CA TRP A 263 -8.21 -3.30 27.58
C TRP A 263 -9.19 -3.40 26.42
N ILE A 264 -10.25 -2.59 26.47
CA ILE A 264 -11.27 -2.49 25.42
C ILE A 264 -11.45 -1.02 25.08
N LYS A 265 -11.32 -0.67 23.80
CA LYS A 265 -11.66 0.65 23.27
C LYS A 265 -12.29 0.49 21.91
N ILE A 266 -13.51 1.00 21.74
CA ILE A 266 -14.18 1.04 20.44
C ILE A 266 -13.95 2.43 19.84
N PRO A 267 -13.26 2.54 18.69
CA PRO A 267 -13.14 3.82 17.99
C PRO A 267 -14.53 4.32 17.58
N TYR A 268 -14.77 5.63 17.74
CA TYR A 268 -16.04 6.26 17.41
C TYR A 268 -15.79 7.53 16.57
N PRO A 269 -16.75 7.95 15.73
CA PRO A 269 -16.59 9.14 14.91
C PRO A 269 -16.44 10.39 15.77
N LEU A 270 -15.62 11.33 15.30
CA LEU A 270 -15.36 12.63 15.93
C LEU A 270 -14.76 12.54 17.35
N GLN A 271 -14.02 11.46 17.65
CA GLN A 271 -13.42 11.27 18.98
C GLN A 271 -12.44 12.36 19.43
N TRP A 272 -11.88 13.13 18.49
CA TRP A 272 -10.98 14.25 18.77
C TRP A 272 -11.70 15.60 18.81
N GLY A 273 -13.02 15.63 18.61
CA GLY A 273 -13.86 16.83 18.54
C GLY A 273 -14.34 17.16 17.13
N ALA A 274 -14.98 18.32 16.98
CA ALA A 274 -15.49 18.78 15.69
C ALA A 274 -14.33 19.09 14.71
N PRO A 275 -14.38 18.63 13.44
CA PRO A 275 -13.33 18.90 12.46
C PRO A 275 -13.24 20.41 12.17
N SER A 276 -12.03 20.92 11.99
CA SER A 276 -11.80 22.29 11.55
C SER A 276 -11.51 22.31 10.05
N PHE A 277 -12.21 23.16 9.32
CA PHE A 277 -12.10 23.25 7.88
C PHE A 277 -11.29 24.49 7.49
N ASP A 278 -10.08 24.24 7.01
CA ASP A 278 -9.25 25.26 6.38
C ASP A 278 -9.03 24.89 4.91
N ALA A 279 -9.15 25.89 4.03
CA ALA A 279 -9.06 25.69 2.59
C ALA A 279 -7.63 25.31 2.14
N GLY A 280 -6.60 25.89 2.78
CA GLY A 280 -5.20 25.59 2.48
C GLY A 280 -4.84 24.15 2.86
N HIS A 281 -5.23 23.73 4.06
CA HIS A 281 -5.05 22.35 4.52
C HIS A 281 -5.80 21.35 3.62
N ALA A 282 -7.04 21.67 3.24
CA ALA A 282 -7.82 20.82 2.35
C ALA A 282 -7.18 20.68 0.97
N PHE A 283 -6.69 21.76 0.38
CA PHE A 283 -6.05 21.73 -0.94
C PHE A 283 -4.76 20.91 -0.94
N ALA A 284 -3.90 21.08 0.07
CA ALA A 284 -2.70 20.26 0.25
C ALA A 284 -3.06 18.76 0.34
N MET A 285 -4.13 18.44 1.08
CA MET A 285 -4.60 17.07 1.25
C MET A 285 -5.19 16.45 -0.04
N MET A 286 -5.74 17.26 -0.94
CA MET A 286 -6.21 16.78 -2.25
C MET A 286 -5.10 16.16 -3.09
N ALA A 287 -3.85 16.66 -2.99
CA ALA A 287 -2.71 16.05 -3.68
C ALA A 287 -2.46 14.61 -3.19
N ALA A 288 -2.50 14.37 -1.89
CA ALA A 288 -2.33 13.03 -1.32
C ALA A 288 -3.45 12.07 -1.75
N VAL A 289 -4.68 12.58 -1.87
CA VAL A 289 -5.81 11.84 -2.40
C VAL A 289 -5.60 11.49 -3.89
N LEU A 290 -5.06 12.39 -4.72
CA LEU A 290 -4.73 12.07 -6.12
C LEU A 290 -3.59 11.05 -6.22
N VAL A 291 -2.54 11.20 -5.40
CA VAL A 291 -1.42 10.25 -5.34
C VAL A 291 -1.91 8.85 -4.96
N SER A 292 -2.67 8.74 -3.86
CA SER A 292 -3.19 7.44 -3.39
C SER A 292 -4.12 6.76 -4.40
N LEU A 293 -4.82 7.54 -5.23
CA LEU A 293 -5.62 7.03 -6.35
C LEU A 293 -4.74 6.37 -7.43
N ILE A 294 -3.60 6.97 -7.78
CA ILE A 294 -2.64 6.38 -8.74
C ILE A 294 -1.97 5.14 -8.16
N GLU A 295 -1.47 5.22 -6.93
CA GLU A 295 -0.86 4.09 -6.23
C GLU A 295 -1.82 2.90 -6.17
N SER A 296 -3.06 3.15 -5.77
CA SER A 296 -4.09 2.11 -5.70
C SER A 296 -4.45 1.55 -7.07
N THR A 297 -4.42 2.36 -8.13
CA THR A 297 -4.63 1.86 -9.49
C THR A 297 -3.55 0.89 -9.94
N GLY A 298 -2.27 1.20 -9.66
CA GLY A 298 -1.16 0.27 -9.92
C GLY A 298 -1.29 -1.01 -9.08
N ALA A 299 -1.60 -0.84 -7.80
CA ALA A 299 -1.79 -1.91 -6.84
C ALA A 299 -2.95 -2.86 -7.22
N PHE A 300 -4.11 -2.36 -7.68
CA PHE A 300 -5.21 -3.21 -8.15
C PHE A 300 -4.80 -4.06 -9.36
N LYS A 301 -4.02 -3.51 -10.30
CA LYS A 301 -3.53 -4.29 -11.45
C LYS A 301 -2.52 -5.36 -11.02
N ALA A 302 -1.63 -5.04 -10.07
CA ALA A 302 -0.72 -6.03 -9.49
C ALA A 302 -1.46 -7.14 -8.74
N ALA A 303 -2.44 -6.77 -7.91
CA ALA A 303 -3.26 -7.71 -7.15
C ALA A 303 -4.06 -8.64 -8.07
N ALA A 304 -4.66 -8.12 -9.15
CA ALA A 304 -5.36 -8.95 -10.13
C ALA A 304 -4.41 -9.97 -10.77
N ARG A 305 -3.21 -9.55 -11.16
CA ARG A 305 -2.20 -10.43 -11.76
C ARG A 305 -1.71 -11.51 -10.79
N LEU A 306 -1.49 -11.18 -9.51
CA LEU A 306 -1.09 -12.13 -8.47
C LEU A 306 -2.22 -13.01 -7.96
N ALA A 307 -3.48 -12.61 -8.15
CA ALA A 307 -4.66 -13.41 -7.80
C ALA A 307 -5.18 -14.29 -8.96
N SER A 308 -4.45 -14.32 -10.08
CA SER A 308 -4.87 -14.97 -11.34
C SER A 308 -6.22 -14.48 -11.88
N ALA A 309 -6.59 -13.24 -11.55
CA ALA A 309 -7.74 -12.56 -12.13
C ALA A 309 -7.36 -11.86 -13.44
N THR A 310 -8.36 -11.58 -14.28
CA THR A 310 -8.20 -10.71 -15.45
C THR A 310 -7.82 -9.30 -15.02
N PRO A 311 -7.15 -8.48 -15.87
CA PRO A 311 -6.95 -7.07 -15.55
C PRO A 311 -8.28 -6.35 -15.29
N PRO A 312 -8.40 -5.52 -14.22
CA PRO A 312 -9.66 -4.92 -13.85
C PRO A 312 -10.13 -3.92 -14.93
N PRO A 313 -11.37 -4.07 -15.42
CA PRO A 313 -11.94 -3.11 -16.37
C PRO A 313 -12.03 -1.69 -15.78
N PRO A 314 -12.01 -0.64 -16.62
CA PRO A 314 -12.15 0.77 -16.21
C PRO A 314 -13.27 1.05 -15.19
N HIS A 315 -14.45 0.47 -15.41
CA HIS A 315 -15.60 0.65 -14.53
C HIS A 315 -15.35 0.07 -13.12
N VAL A 316 -14.75 -1.13 -13.04
CA VAL A 316 -14.41 -1.79 -11.76
C VAL A 316 -13.34 -1.00 -11.03
N LEU A 317 -12.35 -0.49 -11.77
CA LEU A 317 -11.30 0.35 -11.23
C LEU A 317 -11.87 1.64 -10.64
N SER A 318 -12.74 2.35 -11.37
CA SER A 318 -13.40 3.58 -10.92
C SER A 318 -14.30 3.34 -9.70
N ARG A 319 -15.06 2.25 -9.69
CA ARG A 319 -15.84 1.81 -8.51
C ARG A 319 -14.94 1.57 -7.30
N GLY A 320 -13.78 0.93 -7.52
CA GLY A 320 -12.78 0.71 -6.47
C GLY A 320 -12.25 2.00 -5.87
N ILE A 321 -11.95 3.00 -6.70
CA ILE A 321 -11.52 4.34 -6.25
C ILE A 321 -12.64 5.08 -5.51
N GLY A 322 -13.90 4.94 -5.95
CA GLY A 322 -15.04 5.55 -5.26
C GLY A 322 -15.20 5.03 -3.83
N TRP A 323 -15.09 3.70 -3.64
CA TRP A 323 -15.13 3.08 -2.31
C TRP A 323 -13.89 3.40 -1.47
N GLN A 324 -12.72 3.54 -2.08
CA GLN A 324 -11.54 4.06 -1.40
C GLN A 324 -11.77 5.50 -0.90
N GLY A 325 -12.41 6.36 -1.70
CA GLY A 325 -12.81 7.70 -1.30
C GLY A 325 -13.77 7.71 -0.10
N ILE A 326 -14.77 6.81 -0.08
CA ILE A 326 -15.63 6.61 1.11
C ILE A 326 -14.79 6.18 2.31
N GLY A 327 -13.81 5.29 2.13
CA GLY A 327 -12.90 4.90 3.20
C GLY A 327 -12.07 6.07 3.74
N ILE A 328 -11.59 6.97 2.86
CA ILE A 328 -10.89 8.20 3.26
C ILE A 328 -11.83 9.16 4.01
N LEU A 329 -13.10 9.25 3.60
CA LEU A 329 -14.10 10.04 4.33
C LEU A 329 -14.30 9.49 5.76
N LEU A 330 -14.45 8.17 5.90
CA LEU A 330 -14.58 7.51 7.20
C LEU A 330 -13.32 7.70 8.06
N ASN A 331 -12.14 7.65 7.45
CA ASN A 331 -10.86 7.96 8.09
C ASN A 331 -10.83 9.38 8.69
N GLY A 332 -11.30 10.37 7.92
CA GLY A 332 -11.43 11.76 8.39
C GLY A 332 -12.46 11.90 9.51
N LEU A 333 -13.60 11.21 9.42
CA LEU A 333 -14.64 11.24 10.46
C LEU A 333 -14.16 10.62 11.78
N PHE A 334 -13.51 9.45 11.74
CA PHE A 334 -12.99 8.79 12.96
C PHE A 334 -11.66 9.38 13.44
N GLY A 335 -10.96 10.12 12.58
CA GLY A 335 -9.67 10.72 12.87
C GLY A 335 -8.56 9.68 12.98
N THR A 336 -8.29 9.00 11.87
CA THR A 336 -7.22 8.00 11.73
C THR A 336 -5.83 8.62 11.48
N LEU A 337 -5.72 9.96 11.49
CA LEU A 337 -4.56 10.76 11.13
C LEU A 337 -4.14 10.69 9.66
N SER A 338 -4.22 9.54 9.00
CA SER A 338 -3.89 9.36 7.58
C SER A 338 -5.08 8.83 6.76
N GLY A 339 -5.10 9.16 5.48
CA GLY A 339 -6.00 8.56 4.49
C GLY A 339 -5.61 7.11 4.15
N SER A 340 -6.38 6.51 3.25
CA SER A 340 -6.27 5.10 2.89
C SER A 340 -5.81 4.89 1.44
N SER A 341 -4.97 3.87 1.25
CA SER A 341 -4.54 3.36 -0.05
C SER A 341 -4.41 1.84 0.02
N VAL A 342 -4.35 1.18 -1.13
CA VAL A 342 -4.11 -0.26 -1.19
C VAL A 342 -2.72 -0.57 -0.62
N SER A 343 -2.65 -1.53 0.30
CA SER A 343 -1.40 -1.98 0.92
C SER A 343 -0.57 -2.80 -0.06
N VAL A 344 0.57 -2.25 -0.47
CA VAL A 344 1.47 -2.84 -1.47
C VAL A 344 2.18 -4.06 -0.88
N GLU A 345 2.57 -3.99 0.39
CA GLU A 345 3.17 -5.09 1.13
C GLU A 345 2.24 -6.31 1.15
N ASN A 346 0.95 -6.13 1.41
CA ASN A 346 -0.01 -7.22 1.42
C ASN A 346 -0.24 -7.82 0.02
N ILE A 347 -0.12 -7.03 -1.05
CA ILE A 347 -0.15 -7.57 -2.42
C ILE A 347 1.08 -8.42 -2.70
N GLY A 348 2.27 -7.96 -2.29
CA GLY A 348 3.48 -8.77 -2.39
C GLY A 348 3.35 -10.09 -1.64
N LEU A 349 2.66 -10.08 -0.48
CA LEU A 349 2.41 -11.30 0.28
C LEU A 349 1.54 -12.31 -0.48
N LEU A 350 0.57 -11.87 -1.30
CA LEU A 350 -0.21 -12.78 -2.16
C LEU A 350 0.71 -13.57 -3.09
N GLY A 351 1.71 -12.92 -3.68
CA GLY A 351 2.64 -13.57 -4.59
C GLY A 351 3.67 -14.45 -3.89
N SER A 352 4.08 -14.11 -2.66
CA SER A 352 4.98 -14.94 -1.86
C SER A 352 4.28 -16.21 -1.34
N THR A 353 3.04 -16.09 -0.87
CA THR A 353 2.26 -17.21 -0.32
C THR A 353 1.55 -18.01 -1.41
N ARG A 354 1.42 -17.44 -2.62
CA ARG A 354 0.69 -18.01 -3.76
C ARG A 354 -0.79 -18.27 -3.47
N VAL A 355 -1.36 -17.47 -2.57
CA VAL A 355 -2.78 -17.51 -2.19
C VAL A 355 -3.46 -16.19 -2.55
N GLY A 356 -4.23 -16.19 -3.64
CA GLY A 356 -5.01 -15.06 -4.11
C GLY A 356 -6.44 -14.99 -3.55
N SER A 357 -6.79 -15.79 -2.54
CA SER A 357 -8.17 -15.94 -2.06
C SER A 357 -8.75 -14.65 -1.44
N ARG A 358 -9.93 -14.22 -1.92
CA ARG A 358 -10.65 -13.07 -1.33
C ARG A 358 -11.06 -13.31 0.13
N ARG A 359 -11.43 -14.54 0.48
CA ARG A 359 -11.89 -14.89 1.84
C ARG A 359 -10.80 -14.67 2.88
N VAL A 360 -9.55 -15.00 2.55
CA VAL A 360 -8.39 -14.79 3.43
C VAL A 360 -8.26 -13.31 3.82
N ILE A 361 -8.40 -12.40 2.85
CA ILE A 361 -8.33 -10.95 3.08
C ILE A 361 -9.52 -10.45 3.91
N GLN A 362 -10.71 -11.01 3.72
CA GLN A 362 -11.88 -10.69 4.55
C GLN A 362 -11.71 -11.15 6.00
N ILE A 363 -11.10 -12.32 6.23
CA ILE A 363 -10.75 -12.79 7.57
C ILE A 363 -9.69 -11.86 8.20
N SER A 364 -8.70 -11.43 7.41
CA SER A 364 -7.70 -10.44 7.84
C SER A 364 -8.34 -9.14 8.32
N ALA A 365 -9.33 -8.62 7.58
CA ALA A 365 -10.08 -7.45 7.99
C ALA A 365 -10.86 -7.66 9.30
N GLY A 366 -11.39 -8.86 9.53
CA GLY A 366 -11.98 -9.27 10.80
C GLY A 366 -10.97 -9.20 11.96
N PHE A 367 -9.74 -9.67 11.75
CA PHE A 367 -8.66 -9.55 12.74
C PHE A 367 -8.27 -8.09 13.01
N MET A 368 -8.18 -7.24 12.00
CA MET A 368 -7.91 -5.80 12.17
C MET A 368 -8.97 -5.15 13.06
N ILE A 369 -10.26 -5.40 12.78
CA ILE A 369 -11.38 -4.89 13.59
C ILE A 369 -11.30 -5.45 15.01
N PHE A 370 -11.13 -6.76 15.17
CA PHE A 370 -11.11 -7.41 16.47
C PHE A 370 -9.94 -6.92 17.36
N PHE A 371 -8.71 -6.93 16.85
CA PHE A 371 -7.53 -6.53 17.62
C PHE A 371 -7.40 -5.01 17.81
N SER A 372 -8.04 -4.20 16.96
CA SER A 372 -8.14 -2.76 17.21
C SER A 372 -8.99 -2.44 18.44
N MET A 373 -10.05 -3.23 18.69
CA MET A 373 -10.92 -3.07 19.86
C MET A 373 -10.25 -3.56 21.15
N LEU A 374 -9.42 -4.60 21.06
CA LEU A 374 -8.68 -5.19 22.17
C LEU A 374 -7.30 -4.54 22.33
N GLY A 375 -7.26 -3.34 22.93
CA GLY A 375 -6.09 -2.47 22.91
C GLY A 375 -4.80 -3.08 23.44
N LYS A 376 -4.84 -3.90 24.51
CA LYS A 376 -3.64 -4.58 25.03
C LYS A 376 -3.06 -5.59 24.02
N PHE A 377 -3.91 -6.36 23.35
CA PHE A 377 -3.46 -7.33 22.34
C PHE A 377 -2.99 -6.62 21.08
N GLY A 378 -3.69 -5.57 20.63
CA GLY A 378 -3.23 -4.73 19.54
C GLY A 378 -1.88 -4.07 19.84
N ALA A 379 -1.69 -3.57 21.07
CA ALA A 379 -0.43 -2.98 21.53
C ALA A 379 0.72 -3.99 21.64
N LEU A 380 0.44 -5.24 22.00
CA LEU A 380 1.44 -6.31 22.01
C LEU A 380 2.02 -6.51 20.61
N PHE A 381 1.18 -6.67 19.59
CA PHE A 381 1.68 -6.83 18.22
C PHE A 381 2.27 -5.52 17.67
N ALA A 382 1.79 -4.36 18.13
CA ALA A 382 2.38 -3.07 17.76
C ALA A 382 3.77 -2.82 18.37
N SER A 383 4.18 -3.60 19.38
CA SER A 383 5.54 -3.56 19.96
C SER A 383 6.60 -4.27 19.11
N ILE A 384 6.19 -4.95 18.03
CA ILE A 384 7.12 -5.59 17.10
C ILE A 384 8.00 -4.50 16.46
N PRO A 385 9.35 -4.61 16.53
CA PRO A 385 10.26 -3.64 15.94
C PRO A 385 10.01 -3.41 14.44
N PHE A 386 10.00 -2.14 14.01
CA PHE A 386 9.75 -1.78 12.61
C PHE A 386 10.74 -2.38 11.62
N THR A 387 11.97 -2.67 12.07
CA THR A 387 13.01 -3.28 11.26
C THR A 387 12.64 -4.69 10.79
N ILE A 388 11.81 -5.42 11.54
CA ILE A 388 11.29 -6.72 11.14
C ILE A 388 10.33 -6.59 9.95
N PHE A 389 9.39 -5.64 10.00
CA PHE A 389 8.49 -5.36 8.88
C PHE A 389 9.25 -4.85 7.65
N ALA A 390 10.20 -3.93 7.86
CA ALA A 390 11.04 -3.40 6.79
C ALA A 390 11.85 -4.47 6.06
N ALA A 391 12.36 -5.48 6.78
CA ALA A 391 13.05 -6.60 6.18
C ALA A 391 12.16 -7.41 5.23
N VAL A 392 10.91 -7.65 5.63
CA VAL A 392 9.91 -8.32 4.78
C VAL A 392 9.55 -7.45 3.57
N TYR A 393 9.41 -6.14 3.77
CA TYR A 393 9.09 -5.18 2.69
C TYR A 393 10.13 -5.19 1.56
N CYS A 394 11.41 -5.41 1.85
CA CYS A 394 12.45 -5.55 0.82
C CYS A 394 12.11 -6.62 -0.22
N VAL A 395 11.54 -7.75 0.21
CA VAL A 395 11.15 -8.85 -0.68
C VAL A 395 9.80 -8.56 -1.32
N LEU A 396 8.81 -8.16 -0.53
CA LEU A 396 7.43 -7.99 -1.02
C LEU A 396 7.29 -6.84 -2.02
N PHE A 397 7.94 -5.70 -1.79
CA PHE A 397 7.94 -4.59 -2.75
C PHE A 397 8.68 -4.95 -4.05
N GLY A 398 9.78 -5.69 -3.95
CA GLY A 398 10.49 -6.23 -5.11
C GLY A 398 9.60 -7.15 -5.95
N LEU A 399 8.83 -8.02 -5.30
CA LEU A 399 7.88 -8.90 -5.96
C LEU A 399 6.81 -8.11 -6.72
N VAL A 400 6.17 -7.12 -6.08
CA VAL A 400 5.16 -6.26 -6.74
C VAL A 400 5.78 -5.52 -7.93
N ALA A 401 7.01 -5.04 -7.78
CA ALA A 401 7.71 -4.38 -8.87
C ALA A 401 7.94 -5.32 -10.06
N SER A 402 8.35 -6.57 -9.81
CA SER A 402 8.47 -7.61 -10.84
C SER A 402 7.14 -7.92 -11.51
N VAL A 403 6.00 -7.87 -10.79
CA VAL A 403 4.68 -8.00 -11.41
C VAL A 403 4.42 -6.88 -12.40
N GLY A 404 4.80 -5.64 -12.09
CA GLY A 404 4.72 -4.53 -13.04
C GLY A 404 5.54 -4.79 -14.30
N LEU A 405 6.78 -5.23 -14.15
CA LEU A 405 7.65 -5.59 -15.28
C LEU A 405 7.12 -6.78 -16.09
N SER A 406 6.38 -7.70 -15.48
CA SER A 406 5.79 -8.84 -16.18
C SER A 406 4.80 -8.43 -17.28
N PHE A 407 4.21 -7.23 -17.21
CA PHE A 407 3.32 -6.73 -18.26
C PHE A 407 4.05 -6.42 -19.58
N LEU A 408 5.39 -6.32 -19.57
CA LEU A 408 6.19 -6.17 -20.79
C LEU A 408 6.03 -7.35 -21.76
N GLN A 409 5.67 -8.54 -21.27
CA GLN A 409 5.40 -9.71 -22.12
C GLN A 409 4.26 -9.47 -23.11
N PHE A 410 3.37 -8.51 -22.84
CA PHE A 410 2.24 -8.17 -23.71
C PHE A 410 2.58 -7.07 -24.72
N THR A 411 3.84 -6.63 -24.76
CA THR A 411 4.32 -5.48 -25.56
C THR A 411 5.52 -5.88 -26.41
N ASN A 412 5.76 -5.15 -27.50
CA ASN A 412 6.92 -5.39 -28.36
C ASN A 412 8.16 -4.66 -27.82
N MET A 413 9.04 -5.38 -27.12
CA MET A 413 10.27 -4.81 -26.54
C MET A 413 11.43 -4.67 -27.53
N ASN A 414 11.27 -5.09 -28.79
CA ASN A 414 12.23 -4.81 -29.86
C ASN A 414 12.08 -3.38 -30.42
N SER A 415 11.03 -2.66 -30.04
CA SER A 415 10.81 -1.27 -30.46
C SER A 415 11.59 -0.30 -29.57
N LEU A 416 12.46 0.52 -30.18
CA LEU A 416 13.22 1.57 -29.48
C LEU A 416 12.29 2.56 -28.76
N ARG A 417 11.12 2.86 -29.32
CA ARG A 417 10.09 3.70 -28.70
C ARG A 417 9.64 3.12 -27.36
N ASN A 418 9.33 1.83 -27.30
CA ASN A 418 8.86 1.18 -26.07
C ASN A 418 9.97 1.10 -25.03
N LEU A 419 11.20 0.77 -25.45
CA LEU A 419 12.38 0.80 -24.58
C LEU A 419 12.61 2.19 -23.98
N PHE A 420 12.48 3.24 -24.79
CA PHE A 420 12.61 4.63 -24.35
C PHE A 420 11.53 4.99 -23.33
N ILE A 421 10.25 4.73 -23.63
CA ILE A 421 9.12 5.03 -22.72
C ILE A 421 9.34 4.34 -21.37
N VAL A 422 9.65 3.04 -21.36
CA VAL A 422 9.81 2.28 -20.11
C VAL A 422 11.03 2.78 -19.33
N GLY A 423 12.18 2.90 -19.99
CA GLY A 423 13.44 3.29 -19.36
C GLY A 423 13.38 4.70 -18.76
N VAL A 424 12.92 5.68 -19.53
CA VAL A 424 12.80 7.08 -19.07
C VAL A 424 11.76 7.20 -17.95
N SER A 425 10.61 6.55 -18.06
CA SER A 425 9.56 6.64 -17.03
C SER A 425 9.99 6.00 -15.71
N LEU A 426 10.68 4.86 -15.76
CA LEU A 426 11.23 4.21 -14.57
C LEU A 426 12.31 5.07 -13.92
N PHE A 427 13.25 5.60 -14.72
CA PHE A 427 14.34 6.41 -14.19
C PHE A 427 13.84 7.70 -13.56
N LEU A 428 13.01 8.48 -14.27
CA LEU A 428 12.44 9.74 -13.76
C LEU A 428 11.49 9.51 -12.59
N GLY A 429 10.73 8.41 -12.62
CA GLY A 429 9.84 8.04 -11.52
C GLY A 429 10.57 7.64 -10.23
N LEU A 430 11.86 7.34 -10.27
CA LEU A 430 12.70 7.19 -9.07
C LEU A 430 13.49 8.46 -8.76
N SER A 431 14.12 9.07 -9.76
CA SER A 431 15.06 10.19 -9.56
C SER A 431 14.39 11.48 -9.13
N ILE A 432 13.18 11.79 -9.64
CA ILE A 432 12.46 13.01 -9.25
C ILE A 432 12.00 12.93 -7.78
N PRO A 433 11.30 11.88 -7.33
CA PRO A 433 10.98 11.71 -5.92
C PRO A 433 12.20 11.71 -5.00
N GLU A 434 13.31 11.12 -5.45
CA GLU A 434 14.58 11.15 -4.71
C GLU A 434 15.07 12.57 -4.49
N TYR A 435 15.15 13.35 -5.56
CA TYR A 435 15.53 14.76 -5.51
C TYR A 435 14.61 15.56 -4.56
N PHE A 436 13.29 15.39 -4.68
CA PHE A 436 12.32 16.09 -3.82
C PHE A 436 12.48 15.73 -2.35
N ARG A 437 12.82 14.48 -2.04
CA ARG A 437 13.07 14.02 -0.68
C ARG A 437 14.37 14.57 -0.11
N ASP A 438 15.47 14.42 -0.84
CA ASP A 438 16.79 14.88 -0.44
C ASP A 438 16.85 16.39 -0.26
N PHE A 439 16.18 17.13 -1.15
CA PHE A 439 16.04 18.57 -1.04
C PHE A 439 15.26 18.95 0.22
N SER A 440 14.09 18.32 0.46
CA SER A 440 13.29 18.55 1.67
C SER A 440 14.07 18.28 2.96
N MET A 441 14.90 17.22 2.99
CA MET A 441 15.72 16.89 4.15
C MET A 441 16.83 17.92 4.41
N LYS A 442 17.42 18.51 3.36
CA LYS A 442 18.52 19.49 3.48
C LYS A 442 18.05 20.92 3.74
N ALA A 443 17.00 21.33 3.03
CA ALA A 443 16.51 22.71 3.04
C ALA A 443 15.41 22.94 4.10
N LEU A 444 14.92 21.88 4.76
CA LEU A 444 13.74 21.89 5.64
C LEU A 444 12.45 22.39 4.97
N HIS A 445 12.45 22.52 3.65
CA HIS A 445 11.27 22.82 2.83
C HIS A 445 11.38 22.08 1.49
N GLY A 446 10.25 21.82 0.83
CA GLY A 446 10.26 21.16 -0.47
C GLY A 446 10.80 22.06 -1.60
N PRO A 447 11.19 21.48 -2.74
CA PRO A 447 11.68 22.23 -3.90
C PRO A 447 10.70 23.29 -4.42
N ALA A 448 9.40 22.99 -4.39
CA ALA A 448 8.38 24.00 -4.65
C ALA A 448 8.29 24.92 -3.43
N HIS A 449 8.77 26.15 -3.58
CA HIS A 449 8.79 27.16 -2.52
C HIS A 449 8.37 28.53 -3.05
N THR A 450 7.04 28.73 -3.12
CA THR A 450 6.39 29.99 -3.45
C THR A 450 5.74 30.61 -2.21
N ASN A 451 5.25 31.85 -2.31
CA ASN A 451 4.48 32.48 -1.22
C ASN A 451 3.13 31.77 -0.94
N ALA A 452 2.69 30.85 -1.81
CA ALA A 452 1.49 30.05 -1.63
C ALA A 452 1.85 28.67 -1.03
N GLY A 453 1.83 28.56 0.30
CA GLY A 453 2.16 27.32 1.02
C GLY A 453 1.33 26.10 0.57
N TRP A 454 0.03 26.28 0.39
CA TRP A 454 -0.87 25.23 -0.10
C TRP A 454 -0.50 24.70 -1.50
N PHE A 455 0.03 25.56 -2.37
CA PHE A 455 0.48 25.18 -3.72
C PHE A 455 1.79 24.40 -3.66
N ASN A 456 2.69 24.83 -2.78
CA ASN A 456 3.96 24.14 -2.52
C ASN A 456 3.68 22.71 -2.05
N ASP A 457 2.82 22.54 -1.05
CA ASP A 457 2.47 21.23 -0.51
C ASP A 457 1.84 20.33 -1.57
N PHE A 458 0.97 20.89 -2.41
CA PHE A 458 0.35 20.16 -3.51
C PHE A 458 1.41 19.61 -4.47
N LEU A 459 2.31 20.47 -4.97
CA LEU A 459 3.37 20.05 -5.89
C LEU A 459 4.36 19.08 -5.24
N ASN A 460 4.81 19.40 -4.03
CA ASN A 460 5.77 18.57 -3.30
C ASN A 460 5.18 17.17 -3.04
N THR A 461 3.89 17.06 -2.75
CA THR A 461 3.21 15.76 -2.56
C THR A 461 3.13 14.96 -3.87
N ILE A 462 2.81 15.60 -4.99
CA ILE A 462 2.71 14.96 -6.31
C ILE A 462 4.08 14.41 -6.77
N PHE A 463 5.12 15.23 -6.71
CA PHE A 463 6.44 14.87 -7.20
C PHE A 463 7.24 13.97 -6.25
N LEU A 464 6.84 13.85 -4.98
CA LEU A 464 7.40 12.87 -4.06
C LEU A 464 6.87 11.45 -4.30
N SER A 465 5.80 11.28 -5.10
CA SER A 465 5.24 9.96 -5.39
C SER A 465 5.82 9.36 -6.67
N SER A 466 6.57 8.27 -6.53
CA SER A 466 7.13 7.54 -7.68
C SER A 466 6.08 7.05 -8.67
N PRO A 467 4.96 6.41 -8.27
CA PRO A 467 3.93 5.98 -9.22
C PRO A 467 3.26 7.14 -9.96
N MET A 468 3.08 8.29 -9.29
CA MET A 468 2.48 9.48 -9.90
C MET A 468 3.39 10.05 -10.99
N VAL A 469 4.67 10.26 -10.69
CA VAL A 469 5.66 10.73 -11.67
C VAL A 469 5.78 9.73 -12.83
N ALA A 470 5.83 8.43 -12.53
CA ALA A 470 5.86 7.38 -13.55
C ALA A 470 4.67 7.45 -14.49
N LEU A 471 3.45 7.64 -13.95
CA LEU A 471 2.23 7.74 -14.75
C LEU A 471 2.27 8.98 -15.63
N MET A 472 2.63 10.14 -15.08
CA MET A 472 2.70 11.39 -15.84
C MET A 472 3.64 11.25 -17.03
N VAL A 473 4.86 10.75 -16.81
CA VAL A 473 5.86 10.58 -17.88
C VAL A 473 5.43 9.48 -18.86
N ALA A 474 5.05 8.30 -18.37
CA ALA A 474 4.74 7.16 -19.22
C ALA A 474 3.51 7.42 -20.09
N VAL A 475 2.42 7.94 -19.51
CA VAL A 475 1.19 8.22 -20.27
C VAL A 475 1.40 9.37 -21.25
N PHE A 476 2.18 10.40 -20.87
CA PHE A 476 2.50 11.50 -21.78
C PHE A 476 3.30 10.99 -22.98
N LEU A 477 4.44 10.32 -22.76
CA LEU A 477 5.29 9.84 -23.83
C LEU A 477 4.56 8.81 -24.70
N ASP A 478 3.80 7.91 -24.10
CA ASP A 478 3.13 6.84 -24.83
C ASP A 478 1.99 7.34 -25.72
N ASN A 479 1.33 8.45 -25.34
CA ASN A 479 0.27 9.06 -26.16
C ASN A 479 0.76 10.16 -27.12
N THR A 480 2.00 10.63 -26.99
CA THR A 480 2.56 11.69 -27.87
C THR A 480 3.53 11.14 -28.92
N LEU A 481 4.37 10.17 -28.56
CA LEU A 481 5.35 9.57 -29.48
C LEU A 481 4.68 8.57 -30.43
N ASP A 482 4.66 8.89 -31.73
CA ASP A 482 4.29 8.01 -32.86
C ASP A 482 3.15 7.02 -32.57
N TYR A 483 2.09 7.51 -31.91
CA TYR A 483 1.09 6.62 -31.28
C TYR A 483 0.13 5.97 -32.29
N LYS A 484 0.00 6.53 -33.50
CA LYS A 484 -1.03 6.16 -34.48
C LYS A 484 -0.83 4.77 -35.10
N GLU A 485 0.41 4.35 -35.30
CA GLU A 485 0.75 3.08 -35.96
C GLU A 485 1.28 2.02 -34.99
N THR A 486 1.50 2.39 -33.72
CA THR A 486 2.17 1.56 -32.71
C THR A 486 1.22 0.82 -31.78
N ALA A 487 -0.07 0.73 -32.12
CA ALA A 487 -1.08 0.09 -31.26
C ALA A 487 -0.73 -1.36 -30.91
N ARG A 488 -0.22 -2.11 -31.89
CA ARG A 488 0.23 -3.50 -31.70
C ARG A 488 1.45 -3.57 -30.78
N ASP A 489 2.43 -2.67 -30.98
CA ASP A 489 3.66 -2.63 -30.20
C ASP A 489 3.41 -2.28 -28.73
N ARG A 490 2.41 -1.43 -28.46
CA ARG A 490 2.01 -1.03 -27.09
C ARG A 490 1.20 -2.10 -26.33
N GLY A 491 0.83 -3.20 -26.98
CA GLY A 491 0.02 -4.27 -26.39
C GLY A 491 -1.49 -4.01 -26.37
N LEU A 492 -1.99 -3.03 -27.14
CA LEU A 492 -3.42 -2.69 -27.16
C LEU A 492 -4.34 -3.83 -27.66
N PRO A 493 -3.95 -4.68 -28.63
CA PRO A 493 -4.80 -5.80 -29.05
C PRO A 493 -5.12 -6.77 -27.91
N TRP A 494 -4.13 -7.08 -27.07
CA TRP A 494 -4.33 -7.90 -25.88
C TRP A 494 -5.18 -7.17 -24.82
N TRP A 495 -4.94 -5.87 -24.64
CA TRP A 495 -5.67 -5.06 -23.66
C TRP A 495 -7.15 -4.82 -24.01
N ALA A 496 -7.49 -4.82 -25.30
CA ALA A 496 -8.81 -4.42 -25.80
C ALA A 496 -9.96 -5.20 -25.15
N LYS A 497 -9.82 -6.52 -25.00
CA LYS A 497 -10.83 -7.40 -24.37
C LYS A 497 -11.08 -7.08 -22.88
N PHE A 498 -10.14 -6.42 -22.20
CA PHE A 498 -10.27 -6.05 -20.79
C PHE A 498 -10.76 -4.60 -20.59
N ARG A 499 -10.94 -3.82 -21.66
CA ARG A 499 -11.42 -2.43 -21.56
C ARG A 499 -12.93 -2.34 -21.32
N THR A 500 -13.67 -3.40 -21.61
CA THR A 500 -15.11 -3.50 -21.35
C THR A 500 -15.38 -4.64 -20.38
N PHE A 501 -16.40 -4.48 -19.53
CA PHE A 501 -16.73 -5.51 -18.55
C PHE A 501 -17.15 -6.82 -19.24
N LYS A 502 -17.92 -6.73 -20.33
CA LYS A 502 -18.40 -7.87 -21.13
C LYS A 502 -17.35 -8.44 -22.11
N GLY A 503 -16.15 -7.87 -22.16
CA GLY A 503 -15.12 -8.29 -23.12
C GLY A 503 -14.44 -9.62 -22.77
N ASP A 504 -14.52 -10.06 -21.50
CA ASP A 504 -14.06 -11.38 -21.03
C ASP A 504 -15.08 -11.91 -20.02
N SER A 505 -15.61 -13.13 -20.25
CA SER A 505 -16.64 -13.73 -19.39
C SER A 505 -16.18 -13.96 -17.96
N ARG A 506 -14.87 -14.13 -17.73
CA ARG A 506 -14.29 -14.32 -16.38
C ARG A 506 -14.44 -13.08 -15.51
N ASN A 507 -14.65 -11.90 -16.09
CA ASN A 507 -14.92 -10.67 -15.33
C ASN A 507 -16.20 -10.80 -14.49
N GLU A 508 -17.17 -11.59 -14.94
CA GLU A 508 -18.39 -11.83 -14.17
C GLU A 508 -18.09 -12.61 -12.89
N GLU A 509 -17.20 -13.59 -12.93
CA GLU A 509 -16.80 -14.35 -11.74
C GLU A 509 -16.05 -13.45 -10.74
N PHE A 510 -15.08 -12.68 -11.23
CA PHE A 510 -14.16 -11.95 -10.38
C PHE A 510 -14.71 -10.64 -9.81
N TYR A 511 -15.60 -9.95 -10.53
CA TYR A 511 -15.91 -8.53 -10.24
C TYR A 511 -17.39 -8.20 -10.00
N THR A 512 -18.29 -9.17 -10.16
CA THR A 512 -19.73 -9.01 -9.89
C THR A 512 -19.99 -8.67 -8.42
N LEU A 513 -20.86 -7.71 -8.12
CA LEU A 513 -21.23 -7.40 -6.74
C LEU A 513 -21.92 -8.59 -6.04
N PRO A 514 -21.71 -8.77 -4.73
CA PRO A 514 -22.37 -9.81 -3.94
C PRO A 514 -23.89 -9.58 -3.88
N PHE A 515 -24.62 -10.59 -3.40
CA PHE A 515 -26.07 -10.53 -3.14
C PHE A 515 -26.93 -10.12 -4.35
N ASN A 516 -26.48 -10.43 -5.58
CA ASN A 516 -27.14 -10.03 -6.82
C ASN A 516 -27.35 -8.50 -6.99
N LEU A 517 -26.55 -7.68 -6.30
CA LEU A 517 -26.62 -6.22 -6.40
C LEU A 517 -26.34 -5.69 -7.81
N ASN A 518 -25.72 -6.50 -8.68
CA ASN A 518 -25.53 -6.17 -10.11
C ASN A 518 -26.85 -5.92 -10.86
N ARG A 519 -27.99 -6.41 -10.35
CA ARG A 519 -29.30 -6.09 -10.95
C ARG A 519 -29.64 -4.61 -10.81
N PHE A 520 -29.22 -3.98 -9.72
CA PHE A 520 -29.45 -2.57 -9.45
C PHE A 520 -28.30 -1.69 -9.94
N PHE A 521 -27.08 -2.23 -9.95
CA PHE A 521 -25.88 -1.56 -10.43
C PHE A 521 -25.23 -2.39 -11.55
N PRO A 522 -25.85 -2.44 -12.74
CA PRO A 522 -25.33 -3.23 -13.85
C PRO A 522 -23.96 -2.69 -14.27
N PRO A 523 -22.99 -3.57 -14.53
CA PRO A 523 -21.70 -3.16 -15.08
C PRO A 523 -21.92 -2.63 -16.50
N SER A 524 -21.70 -1.33 -16.70
CA SER A 524 -21.82 -0.65 -17.99
C SER A 524 -20.57 -0.80 -18.86
#